data_AF-A0A851AS63-F1
#
_entry.id   AF-A0A851AS63-F1
#
_cell.length_a   1.000
_cell.length_b   1.000
_cell.length_c   1.000
_cell.angle_alpha   90.00
_cell.angle_beta   90.00
_cell.angle_gamma   90.00
#
_symmetry.space_group_name_H-M   'P 1'
#
loop_
_entity.id
_entity.type
_entity.pdbx_description
1 polymer ?
#
loop_
_entity_poly.entity_id
_entity_poly.type
_entity_poly.pdbx_seq_one_letter_code
_entity_poly.pdbx_strand_id
1 'polypeptide(L)'
;QLEDLKNEIEKRQAKNATKLLEEISHLDTPTQGQEEKSQKSDVNSTVSRCGKVTFHLPENVPPEPEERVCHFSWRNSALKETLKKLQAIVTLDPDTAHPDLVLSEDCKSVRRGEGRRDLPDNPERFDYWPFVLGCQ
;
A
#
# COMPACT_ATOMS: atom_id res chain seq x y z
N GLN A 1 -31.50 -28.41 -14.54
CA GLN A 1 -31.46 -26.97 -14.87
C GLN A 1 -30.40 -26.23 -14.06
N LEU A 2 -30.48 -26.17 -12.72
CA LEU A 2 -29.46 -25.49 -11.90
C LEU A 2 -28.13 -26.26 -11.83
N GLU A 3 -28.21 -27.59 -11.69
CA GLU A 3 -27.04 -28.47 -11.64
C GLU A 3 -26.25 -28.44 -12.96
N ASP A 4 -26.96 -28.40 -14.10
CA ASP A 4 -26.34 -28.32 -15.43
C ASP A 4 -25.57 -27.00 -15.62
N LEU A 5 -26.11 -25.89 -15.10
CA LEU A 5 -25.47 -24.59 -15.17
C LEU A 5 -24.21 -24.55 -14.28
N LYS A 6 -24.27 -25.16 -13.10
CA LYS A 6 -23.14 -25.28 -12.18
C LYS A 6 -22.00 -26.08 -12.81
N ASN A 7 -22.33 -27.23 -13.42
CA ASN A 7 -21.37 -28.06 -14.15
C ASN A 7 -20.73 -27.32 -15.34
N GLU A 8 -21.50 -26.49 -16.06
CA GLU A 8 -20.99 -25.68 -17.16
C GLU A 8 -20.07 -24.54 -16.68
N ILE A 9 -20.36 -23.93 -15.53
CA ILE A 9 -19.48 -22.92 -14.90
C ILE A 9 -18.17 -23.55 -14.46
N GLU A 10 -18.21 -24.68 -13.75
CA GLU A 10 -17.02 -25.40 -13.28
C GLU A 10 -16.13 -25.83 -14.46
N LYS A 11 -16.75 -26.31 -15.55
CA LYS A 11 -16.04 -26.66 -16.79
C LYS A 11 -15.34 -25.45 -17.42
N ARG A 12 -15.97 -24.27 -17.43
CA ARG A 12 -15.36 -23.03 -17.93
C ARG A 12 -14.22 -22.56 -17.03
N GLN A 13 -14.39 -22.64 -15.72
CA GLN A 13 -13.34 -22.29 -14.76
C GLN A 13 -12.11 -23.20 -14.89
N ALA A 14 -12.32 -24.52 -15.02
CA ALA A 14 -11.23 -25.47 -15.23
C ALA A 14 -10.46 -25.18 -16.53
N LYS A 15 -11.17 -24.92 -17.64
CA LYS A 15 -10.56 -24.58 -18.93
C LYS A 15 -9.76 -23.27 -18.90
N ASN A 16 -10.24 -22.28 -18.15
CA ASN A 16 -9.54 -21.01 -17.97
C ASN A 16 -8.29 -21.18 -17.09
N ALA A 17 -8.38 -21.97 -16.01
CA ALA A 17 -7.26 -22.25 -15.14
C ALA A 17 -6.13 -23.00 -15.87
N THR A 18 -6.46 -23.99 -16.70
CA THR A 18 -5.46 -24.71 -17.51
C THR A 18 -4.78 -23.80 -18.51
N LYS A 19 -5.52 -22.89 -19.15
CA LYS A 19 -4.96 -21.94 -20.12
C LYS A 19 -4.01 -20.94 -19.45
N LEU A 20 -4.36 -20.44 -18.27
CA LEU A 20 -3.48 -19.55 -17.51
C LEU A 20 -2.22 -20.26 -17.01
N LEU A 21 -2.33 -21.53 -16.60
CA LEU A 21 -1.17 -22.34 -16.20
C LEU A 21 -0.22 -22.60 -17.37
N GLU A 22 -0.76 -22.85 -18.57
CA GLU A 22 0.03 -23.01 -19.79
C GLU A 22 0.80 -21.72 -20.12
N GLU A 23 0.12 -20.56 -20.08
CA GLU A 23 0.73 -19.23 -20.27
C GLU A 23 1.83 -18.92 -19.25
N ILE A 24 1.63 -19.26 -17.97
CA ILE A 24 2.65 -19.08 -16.92
C ILE A 24 3.84 -20.01 -17.17
N SER A 25 3.62 -21.26 -17.62
CA SER A 25 4.71 -22.19 -17.92
C SER A 25 5.62 -21.71 -19.04
N HIS A 26 5.09 -20.94 -20.00
CA HIS A 26 5.87 -20.32 -21.06
C HIS A 26 6.76 -19.18 -20.57
N LEU A 27 6.46 -18.60 -19.40
CA LEU A 27 7.26 -17.54 -18.78
C LEU A 27 8.36 -18.11 -17.86
N ASP A 28 8.21 -19.35 -17.39
CA ASP A 28 9.09 -19.99 -16.40
C ASP A 28 10.23 -20.82 -17.01
N THR A 29 10.47 -20.75 -18.33
CA THR A 29 11.69 -21.34 -18.90
C THR A 29 12.92 -20.61 -18.34
N PRO A 30 13.88 -21.31 -17.70
CA PRO A 30 15.10 -20.69 -17.23
C PRO A 30 15.90 -20.18 -18.43
N THR A 31 16.05 -18.87 -18.57
CA THR A 31 17.01 -18.28 -19.50
C THR A 31 18.43 -18.58 -18.99
N GLN A 32 18.91 -19.79 -19.22
CA GLN A 32 20.31 -20.14 -18.96
C GLN A 32 21.15 -19.50 -20.07
N GLY A 33 21.94 -18.52 -19.65
CA GLY A 33 22.55 -17.51 -20.49
C GLY A 33 23.30 -18.03 -21.71
N GLN A 34 23.02 -17.41 -22.84
CA GLN A 34 24.05 -16.95 -23.75
C GLN A 34 23.77 -15.48 -24.10
N GLU A 35 24.84 -14.69 -24.12
CA GLU A 35 24.87 -13.32 -24.60
C GLU A 35 24.18 -13.21 -25.97
N GLU A 36 23.19 -12.33 -26.08
CA GLU A 36 23.21 -11.24 -27.07
C GLU A 36 22.05 -10.25 -26.83
N LYS A 37 22.45 -9.01 -26.51
CA LYS A 37 21.76 -7.73 -26.75
C LYS A 37 20.24 -7.68 -26.48
N SER A 38 19.84 -7.78 -25.22
CA SER A 38 18.83 -6.82 -24.78
C SER A 38 19.53 -5.50 -24.52
N GLN A 39 19.27 -4.55 -25.42
CA GLN A 39 19.48 -3.13 -25.15
C GLN A 39 18.79 -2.85 -23.82
N LYS A 40 19.57 -2.82 -22.74
CA LYS A 40 19.26 -1.99 -21.58
C LYS A 40 19.09 -0.59 -22.18
N SER A 41 17.87 -0.22 -22.57
CA SER A 41 17.49 1.18 -22.53
C SER A 41 17.53 1.52 -21.06
N ASP A 42 18.74 1.89 -20.68
CA ASP A 42 19.17 2.39 -19.42
C ASP A 42 18.06 3.34 -18.93
N VAL A 43 17.27 2.92 -17.94
CA VAL A 43 16.32 3.82 -17.28
C VAL A 43 17.08 5.01 -16.65
N ASN A 44 18.40 4.88 -16.49
CA ASN A 44 19.31 5.98 -16.20
C ASN A 44 19.62 6.88 -17.41
N SER A 45 19.52 6.42 -18.67
CA SER A 45 19.64 7.28 -19.86
C SER A 45 18.46 8.23 -20.04
N THR A 46 17.28 7.88 -19.53
CA THR A 46 16.13 8.80 -19.49
C THR A 46 16.32 9.87 -18.41
N VAL A 47 17.05 9.57 -17.33
CA VAL A 47 17.37 10.51 -16.24
C VAL A 47 18.56 11.42 -16.57
N SER A 48 19.52 10.98 -17.39
CA SER A 48 20.71 11.78 -17.73
C SER A 48 20.50 12.81 -18.84
N ARG A 49 19.33 12.86 -19.48
CA ARG A 49 18.93 13.99 -20.35
C ARG A 49 18.33 15.17 -19.56
N CYS A 50 18.33 15.13 -18.23
CA CYS A 50 18.15 16.36 -17.44
C CYS A 50 19.52 17.04 -17.31
N GLY A 51 20.02 17.57 -18.43
CA GLY A 51 20.92 18.72 -18.34
C GLY A 51 20.19 19.81 -17.57
N LYS A 52 20.92 20.65 -16.84
CA LYS A 52 20.39 21.83 -16.16
C LYS A 52 19.73 22.76 -17.19
N VAL A 53 18.49 22.45 -17.56
CA VAL A 53 17.67 23.29 -18.43
C VAL A 53 17.15 24.37 -17.51
N THR A 54 17.68 25.57 -17.66
CA THR A 54 17.02 26.78 -17.16
C THR A 54 15.71 26.91 -17.93
N PHE A 55 14.64 26.35 -17.37
CA PHE A 55 13.30 26.57 -17.88
C PHE A 55 12.95 28.02 -17.57
N HIS A 56 13.05 28.89 -18.58
CA HIS A 56 12.37 30.17 -18.50
C HIS A 56 10.88 29.86 -18.47
N LEU A 57 10.26 30.09 -17.31
CA LEU A 57 8.84 29.91 -17.09
C LEU A 57 8.06 30.77 -18.10
N PRO A 58 7.33 30.20 -19.06
CA PRO A 58 6.30 30.95 -19.75
C PRO A 58 5.16 31.12 -18.75
N GLU A 59 4.79 32.37 -18.49
CA GLU A 59 3.64 32.72 -17.69
C GLU A 59 2.37 32.07 -18.26
N ASN A 60 1.65 31.35 -17.40
CA ASN A 60 0.20 31.06 -17.49
C ASN A 60 -0.34 29.94 -18.41
N VAL A 61 0.36 28.81 -18.57
CA VAL A 61 -0.31 27.57 -19.04
C VAL A 61 -0.08 26.42 -18.06
N PRO A 62 -1.12 25.93 -17.35
CA PRO A 62 -0.97 24.78 -16.47
C PRO A 62 -0.64 23.52 -17.30
N PRO A 63 0.30 22.68 -16.84
CA PRO A 63 0.74 21.50 -17.58
C PRO A 63 -0.38 20.47 -17.74
N GLU A 64 -0.28 19.66 -18.81
CA GLU A 64 -1.25 18.62 -19.15
C GLU A 64 -1.45 17.62 -17.98
N PRO A 65 -2.64 17.02 -17.86
CA PRO A 65 -3.01 16.20 -16.71
C PRO A 65 -2.07 15.02 -16.48
N GLU A 66 -1.49 14.43 -17.53
CA GLU A 66 -0.54 13.33 -17.44
C GLU A 66 0.82 13.77 -16.85
N GLU A 67 1.26 14.98 -17.19
CA GLU A 67 2.49 15.57 -16.65
C GLU A 67 2.34 15.93 -15.16
N ARG A 68 1.13 16.37 -14.77
CA ARG A 68 0.77 16.57 -13.35
C ARG A 68 0.79 15.28 -12.54
N VAL A 69 0.36 14.16 -13.12
CA VAL A 69 0.34 12.85 -12.45
C VAL A 69 1.77 12.37 -12.17
N CYS A 70 2.69 12.51 -13.13
CA CYS A 70 4.10 12.14 -12.94
C CYS A 70 4.79 12.99 -11.86
N HIS A 71 4.60 14.31 -11.88
CA HIS A 71 5.16 15.21 -10.86
C HIS A 71 4.55 14.99 -9.47
N PHE A 72 3.24 14.73 -9.40
CA PHE A 72 2.54 14.39 -8.15
C PHE A 72 2.99 13.05 -7.58
N SER A 73 3.20 12.04 -8.43
CA SER A 73 3.69 10.72 -8.02
C SER A 73 5.09 10.77 -7.43
N TRP A 74 5.99 11.56 -8.04
CA TRP A 74 7.34 11.77 -7.52
C TRP A 74 7.37 12.48 -6.16
N ARG A 75 6.61 13.56 -6.00
CA ARG A 75 6.53 14.27 -4.71
C ARG A 75 6.00 13.36 -3.60
N ASN A 76 5.01 12.51 -3.91
CA ASN A 76 4.49 11.54 -2.95
C ASN A 76 5.49 10.43 -2.61
N SER A 77 6.36 10.00 -3.53
CA SER A 77 7.35 8.95 -3.23
C SER A 77 8.39 9.44 -2.22
N ALA A 78 8.95 10.65 -2.42
CA ALA A 78 9.89 11.24 -1.49
C ALA A 78 9.28 11.45 -0.10
N LEU A 79 8.05 11.97 -0.03
CA LEU A 79 7.31 12.15 1.22
C LEU A 79 7.02 10.81 1.91
N LYS A 80 6.66 9.77 1.16
CA LYS A 80 6.42 8.43 1.73
C LYS A 80 7.70 7.85 2.34
N GLU A 81 8.85 8.02 1.69
CA GLU A 81 10.13 7.55 2.20
C GLU A 81 10.61 8.35 3.43
N THR A 82 10.40 9.67 3.46
CA THR A 82 10.72 10.47 4.66
C THR A 82 9.80 10.10 5.83
N LEU A 83 8.50 9.89 5.59
CA LEU A 83 7.56 9.48 6.64
C LEU A 83 7.88 8.08 7.20
N LYS A 84 8.29 7.13 6.36
CA LYS A 84 8.77 5.82 6.83
C LYS A 84 9.98 5.94 7.75
N LYS A 85 10.94 6.81 7.42
CA LYS A 85 12.13 7.04 8.25
C LYS A 85 11.82 7.71 9.59
N LEU A 86 10.76 8.51 9.64
CA LEU A 86 10.29 9.18 10.85
C LEU A 86 9.23 8.37 11.61
N GLN A 87 8.90 7.16 11.14
CA GLN A 87 7.90 6.32 11.76
C GLN A 87 8.40 5.82 13.11
N ALA A 88 7.93 6.44 14.19
CA ALA A 88 8.11 5.90 15.53
C ALA A 88 7.21 4.67 15.72
N ILE A 89 7.75 3.61 16.33
CA ILE A 89 6.95 2.47 16.77
C ILE A 89 6.30 2.89 18.09
N VAL A 90 5.08 3.42 18.01
CA VAL A 90 4.26 3.74 19.17
C VAL A 90 3.34 2.55 19.45
N THR A 91 3.28 2.13 20.70
CA THR A 91 2.24 1.24 21.21
C THR A 91 1.30 2.02 22.10
N LEU A 92 0.06 1.57 22.24
CA LEU A 92 -0.98 2.23 23.02
C LEU A 92 -1.04 1.61 24.41
N ASP A 93 -1.21 2.45 25.42
CA ASP A 93 -1.32 2.04 26.82
C ASP A 93 -2.74 1.57 27.16
N PRO A 94 -2.98 0.27 27.42
CA PRO A 94 -4.30 -0.26 27.75
C PRO A 94 -4.86 0.28 29.07
N ASP A 95 -4.01 0.70 29.99
CA ASP A 95 -4.41 1.19 31.31
C ASP A 95 -5.03 2.58 31.21
N THR A 96 -4.55 3.40 30.27
CA THR A 96 -5.14 4.71 29.96
C THR A 96 -6.38 4.64 29.08
N ALA A 97 -6.57 3.54 28.35
CA ALA A 97 -7.58 3.43 27.31
C ALA A 97 -9.01 3.52 27.86
N HIS A 98 -9.81 4.42 27.29
CA HIS A 98 -11.22 4.55 27.63
C HIS A 98 -11.99 3.23 27.39
N PRO A 99 -12.97 2.86 28.24
CA PRO A 99 -13.66 1.57 28.13
C PRO A 99 -14.44 1.31 26.83
N ASP A 100 -14.82 2.35 26.10
CA ASP A 100 -15.39 2.22 24.74
C ASP A 100 -14.34 1.85 23.66
N LEU A 101 -13.05 1.83 23.99
CA LEU A 101 -11.99 1.54 23.03
C LEU A 101 -11.56 0.07 23.11
N VAL A 102 -11.30 -0.49 21.94
CA VAL A 102 -10.74 -1.83 21.75
C VAL A 102 -9.40 -1.68 21.05
N LEU A 103 -8.35 -2.06 21.76
CA LEU A 103 -6.99 -2.14 21.24
C LEU A 103 -6.79 -3.48 20.52
N SER A 104 -5.95 -3.50 19.49
CA SER A 104 -5.42 -4.75 18.96
C SER A 104 -4.50 -5.43 19.97
N GLU A 105 -4.27 -6.73 19.79
CA GLU A 105 -3.38 -7.51 20.64
C GLU A 105 -1.95 -6.94 20.67
N ASP A 106 -1.46 -6.42 19.54
CA ASP A 106 -0.16 -5.77 19.45
C ASP A 106 -0.14 -4.32 19.98
N CYS A 107 -1.28 -3.82 20.46
CA CYS A 107 -1.48 -2.46 20.95
C CYS A 107 -1.08 -1.35 19.95
N LYS A 108 -1.03 -1.62 18.65
CA LYS A 108 -0.68 -0.61 17.61
C LYS A 108 -1.87 0.00 16.92
N SER A 109 -3.07 -0.53 17.16
CA SER A 109 -4.30 -0.04 16.57
C SER A 109 -5.41 0.04 17.60
N VAL A 110 -6.35 0.94 17.35
CA VAL A 110 -7.51 1.17 18.20
C VAL A 110 -8.75 1.32 17.34
N ARG A 111 -9.86 0.79 17.82
CA ARG A 111 -11.19 1.03 17.28
C ARG A 111 -12.17 1.32 18.41
N ARG A 112 -13.26 2.00 18.09
CA ARG A 112 -14.41 2.12 18.99
C ARG A 112 -15.15 0.78 19.01
N GLY A 113 -15.40 0.27 20.21
CA GLY A 113 -16.23 -0.91 20.44
C GLY A 113 -17.72 -0.60 20.30
N GLU A 114 -18.53 -1.65 20.27
CA GLU A 114 -20.00 -1.55 20.17
C GLU A 114 -20.65 -1.03 21.46
N GLY A 115 -19.94 -1.14 22.59
CA GLY A 115 -20.38 -0.62 23.88
C GLY A 115 -19.23 -0.44 24.86
N ARG A 116 -19.57 0.10 26.02
CA ARG A 116 -18.64 0.33 27.13
C ARG A 116 -18.23 -1.02 27.71
N ARG A 117 -16.93 -1.30 27.74
CA ARG A 117 -16.39 -2.52 28.36
C ARG A 117 -16.44 -2.42 29.87
N ASP A 118 -16.64 -3.56 30.52
CA ASP A 118 -16.45 -3.69 31.96
C ASP A 118 -14.96 -3.87 32.24
N LEU A 119 -14.34 -2.83 32.77
CA LEU A 119 -12.91 -2.76 33.07
C LEU A 119 -12.74 -2.38 34.53
N PRO A 120 -11.69 -2.89 35.20
CA PRO A 120 -11.37 -2.46 36.56
C PRO A 120 -11.11 -0.95 36.60
N ASP A 121 -11.48 -0.36 37.73
CA ASP A 121 -11.24 1.06 37.97
C ASP A 121 -9.73 1.33 38.01
N ASN A 122 -9.31 2.36 37.28
CA ASN A 122 -7.91 2.75 37.17
C ASN A 122 -7.83 4.29 37.09
N PRO A 123 -7.11 4.96 38.01
CA PRO A 123 -7.01 6.43 38.01
C PRO A 123 -6.36 7.01 36.75
N GLU A 124 -5.58 6.23 35.99
CA GLU A 124 -4.98 6.69 34.73
C GLU A 124 -5.93 6.56 33.53
N ARG A 125 -7.08 5.90 33.70
CA ARG A 125 -8.02 5.60 32.63
C ARG A 125 -8.88 6.81 32.30
N PHE A 126 -8.96 7.15 31.02
CA PHE A 126 -9.95 8.11 30.57
C PHE A 126 -11.37 7.53 30.72
N ASP A 127 -12.28 8.29 31.33
CA ASP A 127 -13.64 7.84 31.66
C ASP A 127 -14.73 8.63 30.90
N TYR A 128 -14.41 9.85 30.47
CA TYR A 128 -15.33 10.77 29.82
C TYR A 128 -15.19 10.81 28.29
N TRP A 129 -13.96 10.95 27.79
CA TRP A 129 -13.69 10.97 26.34
C TRP A 129 -12.99 9.68 25.88
N PRO A 130 -13.27 9.19 24.67
CA PRO A 130 -12.71 7.95 24.13
C PRO A 130 -11.25 8.16 23.69
N PHE A 131 -10.37 8.44 24.64
CA PHE A 131 -8.95 8.66 24.44
C PHE A 131 -8.12 7.47 24.96
N VAL A 132 -6.88 7.42 24.52
CA VAL A 132 -5.85 6.47 24.93
C VAL A 132 -4.48 7.14 24.70
N LEU A 133 -3.51 6.90 25.59
CA LEU A 133 -2.15 7.40 25.44
C LEU A 133 -1.26 6.38 24.73
N GLY A 134 -0.15 6.86 24.18
CA GLY A 134 0.94 6.00 23.74
C GLY A 134 1.87 5.62 24.89
N CYS A 135 2.43 4.42 24.84
CA CYS A 135 3.59 4.02 25.65
C CYS A 135 4.87 4.58 25.02
N GLN A 136 5.82 4.97 25.88
CA GLN A 136 7.15 5.44 25.48
C GLN A 136 8.17 4.29 25.44
#